data_AF-W4MCQ9-F1
#
_entry.id   AF-W4MCQ9-F1
#
_cell.length_a   1.000
_cell.length_b   1.000
_cell.length_c   1.000
_cell.angle_alpha   90.00
_cell.angle_beta   90.00
_cell.angle_gamma   90.00
#
_symmetry.space_group_name_H-M   'P 1'
#
loop_
_entity.id
_entity.type
_entity.pdbx_description
1 polymer ?
#
loop_
_entity_poly.entity_id
_entity_poly.type
_entity_poly.pdbx_seq_one_letter_code
_entity_poly.pdbx_strand_id
1 'polypeptide(L)'
;MTATPQDHTPESALILLVDDDPSVRFVLQQVLHYHGYQVEAVATIEEAEKIKRRLGPEAIGVVVADIHLTTNPRFHEGYTMYEHWTRLHPTLPFLLISGVVSSQRLPAVRTGAVAFLSKPFVIEEFLEILQQLLKTQNDRILRHEEIT
;
A
#
# COMPACT_ATOMS: atom_id res chain seq x y z
N MET A 1 15.72 30.29 -8.02
CA MET A 1 15.34 30.26 -6.59
C MET A 1 13.87 29.87 -6.57
N THR A 2 13.48 28.64 -6.26
CA THR A 2 13.70 27.91 -5.01
C THR A 2 14.01 26.43 -5.27
N ALA A 3 15.07 25.92 -4.66
CA ALA A 3 15.30 24.49 -4.56
C ALA A 3 14.30 23.91 -3.54
N THR A 4 13.49 22.95 -3.98
CA THR A 4 12.66 22.13 -3.10
C THR A 4 13.59 21.21 -2.29
N PRO A 5 13.31 20.92 -1.01
CA PRO A 5 14.20 20.08 -0.21
C PRO A 5 14.24 18.69 -0.82
N GLN A 6 15.44 18.24 -1.21
CA GLN A 6 15.70 16.82 -1.39
C GLN A 6 15.83 16.21 0.00
N ASP A 7 14.70 15.97 0.65
CA ASP A 7 14.64 14.99 1.73
C ASP A 7 14.79 13.63 1.08
N HIS A 8 15.73 12.84 1.60
CA HIS A 8 16.04 11.50 1.14
C HIS A 8 14.80 10.60 1.20
N THR A 9 14.01 10.56 0.12
CA THR A 9 13.13 9.43 -0.13
C THR A 9 14.02 8.20 -0.28
N PRO A 10 13.74 7.11 0.46
CA PRO A 10 14.50 5.87 0.28
C PRO A 10 14.42 5.50 -1.20
N GLU A 11 15.55 5.16 -1.81
CA GLU A 11 15.70 4.73 -3.20
C GLU A 11 14.39 4.18 -3.78
N SER A 12 13.71 5.03 -4.56
CA SER A 12 12.39 4.87 -5.19
C SER A 12 11.60 3.62 -4.75
N ALA A 13 11.05 3.63 -3.53
CA ALA A 13 10.28 2.49 -3.03
C ALA A 13 9.16 2.10 -4.00
N LEU A 14 8.99 0.79 -4.22
CA LEU A 14 7.96 0.25 -5.11
C LEU A 14 6.62 0.13 -4.39
N ILE A 15 5.60 0.76 -4.97
CA ILE A 15 4.22 0.68 -4.51
C ILE A 15 3.44 -0.24 -5.44
N LEU A 16 2.84 -1.30 -4.88
CA LEU A 16 1.88 -2.13 -5.59
C LEU A 16 0.48 -1.59 -5.34
N LEU A 17 -0.13 -0.96 -6.34
CA LEU A 17 -1.47 -0.38 -6.27
C LEU A 17 -2.51 -1.34 -6.87
N VAL A 18 -3.53 -1.70 -6.09
CA VAL A 18 -4.62 -2.60 -6.47
C VAL A 18 -5.96 -1.90 -6.23
N ASP A 19 -6.64 -1.48 -7.28
CA ASP A 19 -7.97 -0.84 -7.20
C ASP A 19 -8.70 -1.19 -8.50
N ASP A 20 -9.99 -1.52 -8.51
CA ASP A 20 -10.72 -1.91 -9.73
C ASP A 20 -11.23 -0.69 -10.53
N ASP A 21 -11.28 0.50 -9.91
CA ASP A 21 -11.64 1.76 -10.57
C ASP A 21 -10.45 2.33 -11.36
N PRO A 22 -10.53 2.38 -12.71
CA PRO A 22 -9.45 2.91 -13.54
C PRO A 22 -9.15 4.40 -13.28
N SER A 23 -10.15 5.17 -12.86
CA SER A 23 -9.99 6.61 -12.58
C SER A 23 -9.20 6.81 -11.29
N VAL A 24 -9.54 6.06 -10.23
CA VAL A 24 -8.80 6.10 -8.95
C VAL A 24 -7.38 5.59 -9.16
N ARG A 25 -7.20 4.45 -9.84
CA ARG A 25 -5.87 3.93 -10.20
C ARG A 25 -5.03 4.97 -10.92
N PHE A 26 -5.57 5.60 -11.95
CA PHE A 26 -4.84 6.59 -12.74
C PHE A 26 -4.39 7.78 -11.89
N VAL A 27 -5.30 8.36 -11.09
CA VAL A 27 -5.00 9.52 -10.23
C VAL A 27 -3.92 9.16 -9.20
N LEU A 28 -4.09 8.06 -8.46
CA LEU A 28 -3.11 7.65 -7.45
C LEU A 28 -1.77 7.31 -8.07
N GLN A 29 -1.74 6.67 -9.24
CA GLN A 29 -0.49 6.38 -9.95
C GLN A 29 0.25 7.68 -10.34
N GLN A 30 -0.46 8.70 -10.85
CA GLN A 30 0.16 9.99 -11.19
C GLN A 30 0.72 10.70 -9.95
N VAL A 31 -0.05 10.70 -8.85
CA VAL A 31 0.40 11.27 -7.56
C VAL A 31 1.66 10.56 -7.08
N LEU A 32 1.66 9.23 -7.03
CA LEU A 32 2.79 8.45 -6.56
C LEU A 32 4.05 8.68 -7.42
N HIS A 33 3.92 8.69 -8.75
CA HIS A 33 5.03 9.01 -9.64
C HIS A 33 5.55 10.43 -9.44
N TYR A 34 4.66 11.41 -9.26
CA TYR A 34 5.04 12.80 -8.98
C TYR A 34 5.88 12.91 -7.69
N HIS A 35 5.58 12.09 -6.69
CA HIS A 35 6.34 12.00 -5.44
C HIS A 35 7.57 11.08 -5.50
N GLY A 36 7.93 10.55 -6.68
CA GLY A 36 9.17 9.80 -6.91
C GLY A 36 9.11 8.31 -6.58
N TYR A 37 7.91 7.75 -6.36
CA TYR A 37 7.74 6.31 -6.14
C TYR A 37 7.71 5.53 -7.46
N GLN A 38 8.19 4.29 -7.44
CA GLN A 38 7.88 3.33 -8.51
C GLN A 38 6.48 2.75 -8.25
N VAL A 39 5.70 2.52 -9.31
CA VAL A 39 4.33 2.02 -9.15
C VAL A 39 4.05 0.88 -10.12
N GLU A 40 3.62 -0.26 -9.57
CA GLU A 40 2.96 -1.34 -10.31
C GLU A 40 1.46 -1.24 -10.00
N ALA A 41 0.67 -0.72 -10.94
CA ALA A 41 -0.76 -0.54 -10.77
C ALA A 41 -1.54 -1.61 -11.53
N VAL A 42 -2.43 -2.31 -10.83
CA VAL A 42 -3.19 -3.45 -11.36
C VAL A 42 -4.66 -3.36 -10.93
N ALA A 43 -5.55 -3.96 -11.71
CA ALA A 43 -6.99 -3.88 -11.46
C ALA A 43 -7.50 -5.05 -10.59
N THR A 44 -6.72 -6.13 -10.52
CA THR A 44 -7.19 -7.39 -9.92
C THR A 44 -6.17 -8.02 -8.98
N ILE A 45 -6.65 -8.85 -8.06
CA ILE A 45 -5.81 -9.65 -7.16
C ILE A 45 -4.93 -10.63 -7.95
N GLU A 46 -5.43 -11.20 -9.04
CA GLU A 46 -4.67 -12.14 -9.85
C GLU A 46 -3.42 -11.47 -10.47
N GLU A 47 -3.58 -10.24 -10.95
CA GLU A 47 -2.47 -9.43 -11.43
C GLU A 47 -1.51 -9.06 -10.28
N ALA A 48 -2.04 -8.63 -9.13
CA ALA A 48 -1.22 -8.32 -7.95
C ALA A 48 -0.37 -9.52 -7.51
N GLU A 49 -0.95 -10.72 -7.51
CA GLU A 49 -0.27 -11.99 -7.23
C GLU A 49 0.82 -12.31 -8.26
N LYS A 50 0.59 -12.03 -9.55
CA LYS A 50 1.63 -12.16 -10.60
C LYS A 50 2.81 -11.22 -10.34
N ILE A 51 2.53 -9.97 -9.97
CA ILE A 51 3.56 -8.98 -9.63
C ILE A 51 4.36 -9.42 -8.39
N LYS A 52 3.67 -9.79 -7.30
CA LYS A 52 4.31 -10.30 -6.08
C LYS A 52 5.20 -11.51 -6.33
N ARG A 53 4.75 -12.47 -7.14
CA ARG A 53 5.58 -13.63 -7.50
C ARG A 53 6.80 -13.26 -8.34
N ARG A 54 6.64 -12.31 -9.27
CA ARG A 54 7.73 -11.86 -10.16
C ARG A 54 8.81 -11.09 -9.41
N LEU A 55 8.43 -10.21 -8.48
CA LEU A 55 9.34 -9.31 -7.79
C LEU A 55 9.83 -9.85 -6.44
N GLY A 56 9.03 -10.71 -5.81
CA GLY A 56 9.19 -11.08 -4.42
C GLY A 56 8.54 -10.06 -3.47
N PRO A 57 8.06 -10.49 -2.29
CA PRO A 57 7.41 -9.61 -1.32
C PRO A 57 8.34 -8.55 -0.74
N GLU A 58 9.64 -8.87 -0.55
CA GLU A 58 10.63 -7.95 0.03
C GLU A 58 10.94 -6.76 -0.88
N ALA A 59 10.69 -6.89 -2.18
CA ALA A 59 10.86 -5.82 -3.15
C ALA A 59 9.67 -4.83 -3.17
N ILE A 60 8.55 -5.18 -2.54
CA ILE A 60 7.37 -4.33 -2.46
C ILE A 60 7.48 -3.49 -1.20
N GLY A 61 7.60 -2.17 -1.36
CA GLY A 61 7.65 -1.24 -0.23
C GLY A 61 6.31 -1.14 0.49
N VAL A 62 5.22 -0.94 -0.25
CA VAL A 62 3.85 -0.97 0.30
C VAL A 62 2.88 -1.53 -0.73
N VAL A 63 1.92 -2.33 -0.27
CA VAL A 63 0.72 -2.69 -1.03
C VAL A 63 -0.38 -1.70 -0.68
N VAL A 64 -0.87 -0.94 -1.65
CA VAL A 64 -2.07 -0.11 -1.51
C VAL A 64 -3.22 -0.84 -2.19
N ALA A 65 -4.27 -1.21 -1.45
CA ALA A 65 -5.38 -1.96 -2.00
C ALA A 65 -6.75 -1.40 -1.59
N ASP A 66 -7.67 -1.25 -2.55
CA ASP A 66 -9.09 -1.12 -2.20
C ASP A 66 -9.56 -2.41 -1.55
N ILE A 67 -10.36 -2.31 -0.49
CA ILE A 67 -11.01 -3.44 0.17
C ILE A 67 -12.00 -4.12 -0.79
N HIS A 68 -12.69 -3.33 -1.61
CA HIS A 68 -13.72 -3.80 -2.53
C HIS A 68 -13.21 -3.70 -3.96
N LEU A 69 -12.66 -4.81 -4.47
CA LEU A 69 -12.10 -4.89 -5.83
C LEU A 69 -13.12 -5.39 -6.86
N THR A 70 -14.37 -5.54 -6.46
CA THR A 70 -15.46 -5.93 -7.36
C THR A 70 -16.69 -5.08 -7.09
N THR A 71 -17.59 -5.02 -8.08
CA THR A 71 -18.86 -4.31 -7.95
C THR A 71 -19.81 -4.90 -6.89
N ASN A 72 -19.44 -6.02 -6.27
CA ASN A 72 -20.25 -6.66 -5.24
C ASN A 72 -19.73 -6.29 -3.83
N PRO A 73 -20.43 -5.39 -3.11
CA PRO A 73 -19.95 -4.85 -1.84
C PRO A 73 -19.96 -5.88 -0.69
N ARG A 74 -20.48 -7.09 -0.91
CA ARG A 74 -20.44 -8.18 0.07
C ARG A 74 -19.11 -8.92 0.09
N PHE A 75 -18.29 -8.73 -0.94
CA PHE A 75 -16.96 -9.30 -1.00
C PHE A 75 -15.94 -8.24 -0.60
N HIS A 76 -14.95 -8.69 0.17
CA HIS A 76 -13.85 -7.88 0.71
C HIS A 76 -12.54 -8.48 0.23
N GLU A 77 -12.42 -8.72 -1.08
CA GLU A 77 -11.34 -9.51 -1.65
C GLU A 77 -9.97 -8.86 -1.39
N GLY A 78 -9.89 -7.52 -1.36
CA GLY A 78 -8.67 -6.81 -0.98
C GLY A 78 -8.27 -7.04 0.48
N TYR A 79 -9.24 -7.13 1.39
CA TYR A 79 -8.99 -7.51 2.78
C TYR A 79 -8.56 -8.98 2.91
N THR A 80 -9.20 -9.90 2.17
CA THR A 80 -8.78 -11.31 2.12
C THR A 80 -7.36 -11.47 1.58
N MET A 81 -6.98 -10.69 0.55
CA MET A 81 -5.62 -10.63 0.03
C MET A 81 -4.62 -10.20 1.12
N TYR A 82 -4.94 -9.12 1.85
CA TYR A 82 -4.16 -8.67 3.00
C TYR A 82 -3.97 -9.79 4.04
N GLU A 83 -5.05 -10.44 4.50
CA GLU A 83 -4.98 -11.48 5.53
C GLU A 83 -4.13 -12.68 5.08
N HIS A 84 -4.20 -13.03 3.79
CA HIS A 84 -3.42 -14.12 3.24
C HIS A 84 -1.93 -13.74 3.13
N TRP A 85 -1.63 -12.56 2.58
CA TRP A 85 -0.26 -12.15 2.32
C TRP A 85 0.51 -11.88 3.60
N THR A 86 -0.11 -11.22 4.57
CA THR A 86 0.55 -10.89 5.84
C THR A 86 0.70 -12.09 6.77
N ARG A 87 -0.10 -13.15 6.60
CA ARG A 87 0.14 -14.43 7.27
C ARG A 87 1.44 -15.09 6.81
N LEU A 88 1.79 -14.93 5.54
CA LEU A 88 3.01 -15.47 4.94
C LEU A 88 4.20 -14.52 5.04
N HIS A 89 3.93 -13.21 5.00
CA HIS A 89 4.92 -12.13 5.05
C HIS A 89 4.47 -11.06 6.07
N PRO A 90 4.64 -11.31 7.39
CA PRO A 90 4.14 -10.42 8.45
C PRO A 90 4.73 -9.01 8.46
N THR A 91 5.81 -8.80 7.71
CA THR A 91 6.51 -7.53 7.56
C THR A 91 6.06 -6.71 6.35
N LEU A 92 5.35 -7.32 5.39
CA LEU A 92 4.90 -6.66 4.16
C LEU A 92 3.88 -5.56 4.49
N PRO A 93 4.17 -4.29 4.18
CA PRO A 93 3.26 -3.20 4.52
C PRO A 93 2.01 -3.15 3.64
N PHE A 94 0.86 -2.86 4.25
CA PHE A 94 -0.43 -2.70 3.58
C PHE A 94 -1.11 -1.38 3.95
N LEU A 95 -1.60 -0.66 2.95
CA LEU A 95 -2.57 0.42 3.11
C LEU A 95 -3.89 -0.01 2.46
N LEU A 96 -4.90 -0.24 3.29
CA LEU A 96 -6.22 -0.63 2.83
C LEU A 96 -7.12 0.60 2.70
N ILE A 97 -7.67 0.81 1.52
CA ILE A 97 -8.56 1.92 1.21
C ILE A 97 -10.01 1.40 1.21
N SER A 98 -10.94 2.09 1.87
CA SER A 98 -12.34 1.66 1.98
C SER A 98 -13.33 2.78 1.66
N GLY A 99 -14.25 2.57 0.72
CA GLY A 99 -15.39 3.47 0.48
C GLY A 99 -16.64 3.18 1.30
N VAL A 100 -16.74 2.00 1.92
CA VAL A 100 -17.91 1.63 2.71
C VAL A 100 -17.56 1.81 4.19
N VAL A 101 -18.19 2.80 4.82
CA VAL A 101 -18.32 2.91 6.28
C VAL A 101 -19.23 1.78 6.79
N SER A 102 -18.83 0.53 6.57
CA SER A 102 -19.51 -0.57 7.21
C SER A 102 -19.08 -0.57 8.67
N SER A 103 -20.04 -0.61 9.57
CA SER A 103 -19.89 -0.64 11.02
C SER A 103 -19.08 -1.84 11.56
N GLN A 104 -18.49 -2.65 10.68
CA GLN A 104 -17.40 -3.53 11.05
C GLN A 104 -16.20 -2.65 11.36
N ARG A 105 -15.93 -2.48 12.66
CA ARG A 105 -14.64 -2.03 13.15
C ARG A 105 -13.58 -2.84 12.40
N LEU A 106 -12.94 -2.21 11.42
CA LEU A 106 -11.72 -2.72 10.83
C LEU A 106 -10.85 -3.13 12.02
N PRO A 107 -10.44 -4.41 12.13
CA PRO A 107 -9.74 -4.88 13.31
C PRO A 107 -8.59 -3.92 13.54
N ALA A 108 -8.61 -3.23 14.68
CA ALA A 108 -7.66 -2.17 14.98
C ALA A 108 -6.27 -2.75 14.72
N VAL A 109 -5.60 -2.28 13.68
CA VAL A 109 -4.32 -2.87 13.30
C VAL A 109 -3.37 -2.64 14.47
N ARG A 110 -2.91 -3.73 15.09
CA ARG A 110 -1.95 -3.68 16.20
C ARG A 110 -0.51 -3.97 15.74
N THR A 111 -0.28 -4.13 14.44
CA THR A 111 1.03 -4.35 13.84
C THR A 111 1.41 -3.16 12.97
N GLY A 112 2.60 -2.58 13.15
CA GLY A 112 3.05 -1.38 12.41
C GLY A 112 3.24 -1.55 10.88
N ALA A 113 2.71 -2.61 10.28
CA ALA A 113 2.77 -2.89 8.85
C ALA A 113 1.41 -2.76 8.16
N VAL A 114 0.34 -2.31 8.83
CA VAL A 114 -0.95 -2.09 8.14
C VAL A 114 -1.59 -0.79 8.58
N ALA A 115 -2.20 -0.07 7.65
CA ALA A 115 -3.01 1.10 7.90
C ALA A 115 -4.30 1.06 7.07
N PHE A 116 -5.27 1.87 7.47
CA PHE A 116 -6.57 1.99 6.82
C PHE A 116 -6.85 3.45 6.48
N LEU A 117 -7.42 3.68 5.29
CA LEU A 117 -7.82 5.00 4.82
C LEU A 117 -9.25 4.96 4.27
N SER A 118 -10.13 5.83 4.78
CA SER A 118 -11.53 5.89 4.32
C SER A 118 -11.69 6.83 3.14
N LYS A 119 -12.41 6.42 2.08
CA LYS A 119 -12.89 7.33 1.02
C LYS A 119 -14.12 8.12 1.55
N PRO A 120 -14.27 9.41 1.22
CA PRO A 120 -13.28 10.25 0.52
C PRO A 120 -12.11 10.62 1.45
N PHE A 121 -10.91 10.67 0.89
CA PHE A 121 -9.68 11.14 1.54
C PHE A 121 -9.02 12.24 0.71
N VAL A 122 -8.15 13.02 1.34
CA VAL A 122 -7.29 13.98 0.64
C VAL A 122 -5.93 13.36 0.32
N ILE A 123 -5.25 13.86 -0.71
CA ILE A 123 -3.99 13.26 -1.18
C ILE A 123 -2.89 13.36 -0.13
N GLU A 124 -2.87 14.44 0.64
CA GLU A 124 -1.90 14.67 1.70
C GLU A 124 -2.00 13.59 2.78
N GLU A 125 -3.22 13.23 3.20
CA GLU A 125 -3.48 12.17 4.17
C GLU A 125 -3.01 10.79 3.66
N PHE A 126 -3.29 10.49 2.38
CA PHE A 126 -2.81 9.28 1.73
C PHE A 126 -1.28 9.17 1.76
N LEU A 127 -0.58 10.26 1.42
CA LEU A 127 0.89 10.30 1.38
C LEU A 127 1.50 10.21 2.77
N GLU A 128 0.91 10.86 3.78
CA GLU A 128 1.37 10.78 5.17
C GLU A 128 1.35 9.34 5.69
N ILE A 129 0.25 8.63 5.48
CA ILE A 129 0.11 7.23 5.90
C ILE A 129 1.09 6.34 5.13
N LEU A 130 1.22 6.55 3.82
CA LEU A 130 2.16 5.79 2.98
C LEU A 130 3.60 5.95 3.46
N GLN A 131 4.03 7.18 3.77
CA GLN A 131 5.37 7.47 4.29
C GLN A 131 5.63 6.82 5.65
N GLN A 132 4.63 6.81 6.54
CA GLN A 132 4.74 6.14 7.85
C GLN A 132 4.95 4.63 7.71
N LEU A 133 4.23 3.99 6.76
CA LEU A 133 4.39 2.57 6.46
C LEU A 133 5.79 2.26 5.90
N LEU A 134 6.24 3.04 4.92
CA LEU A 134 7.57 2.89 4.32
C LEU A 134 8.70 3.07 5.34
N LYS A 135 8.59 4.08 6.20
CA LYS A 135 9.58 4.32 7.25
C LYS A 135 9.67 3.13 8.22
N THR A 136 8.51 2.62 8.64
CA THR A 136 8.45 1.47 9.56
C THR A 136 9.04 0.21 8.93
N GLN A 137 8.87 0.02 7.62
CA GLN A 137 9.49 -1.07 6.87
C GLN A 137 11.02 -0.92 6.83
N ASN A 138 11.54 0.25 6.46
CA ASN A 138 12.98 0.49 6.40
C ASN A 138 13.66 0.30 7.75
N ASP A 139 13.08 0.84 8.82
CA ASP A 139 13.60 0.67 10.19
C ASP A 139 13.68 -0.81 10.60
N ARG A 140 12.82 -1.67 10.05
CA ARG A 140 12.86 -3.12 10.30
C ARG A 140 13.94 -3.83 9.51
N ILE A 141 14.15 -3.44 8.25
CA ILE A 141 15.20 -4.01 7.39
C ILE A 141 16.56 -3.71 7.99
N LEU A 142 16.82 -2.44 8.34
CA LEU A 142 18.10 -2.02 8.93
C LEU A 142 18.41 -2.76 10.25
N ARG A 143 17.40 -2.99 11.10
CA ARG A 143 17.57 -3.76 12.34
C ARG A 143 17.84 -5.25 12.13
N HIS A 144 17.42 -5.84 11.01
CA HIS A 144 17.73 -7.23 10.67
C HIS A 144 19.15 -7.38 10.14
N GLU A 145 19.66 -6.39 9.42
CA GLU A 145 21.02 -6.39 8.87
C GLU A 145 22.10 -6.22 9.95
N GLU A 146 21.82 -5.49 11.04
CA GLU A 146 22.77 -5.30 12.16
C GLU A 146 23.02 -6.55 13.02
N ILE A 147 22.23 -7.62 12.86
CA ILE A 147 22.28 -8.83 13.70
C ILE A 147 22.90 -10.03 12.93
N THR A 148 23.20 -9.88 11.63
CA THR A 148 23.82 -10.93 10.79
C THR A 148 25.29 -10.65 10.56
#